data_AF-A0A9Q1LN94-F1
#
_entry.id   AF-A0A9Q1LN94-F1
#
_cell.length_a   1.000
_cell.length_b   1.000
_cell.length_c   1.000
_cell.angle_alpha   90.00
_cell.angle_beta   90.00
_cell.angle_gamma   90.00
#
_symmetry.space_group_name_H-M   'P 1'
#
loop_
_entity.id
_entity.type
_entity.pdbx_description
1 polymer ?
#
loop_
_entity_poly.entity_id
_entity_poly.type
_entity_poly.pdbx_seq_one_letter_code
_entity_poly.pdbx_strand_id
1 'polypeptide(L)'
;MTMKWKQSCRAEDQEKRKKIKEEMLGLGPDHAAILEQLHTTKATTKERETNLEKSIREEARRLKDETRTDGDMKRKGHADRDLDNGWLMGQCQLLDLDSLAFHQGGLVMSNEMCELPLSYQSHMKGYEEVHVPRLMPKPLAPGEALVKISSLSEWAQPAFSGMSQLNRVQSKVYETAIFLSSE
;
A
#
# COMPACT_ATOMS: atom_id res chain seq x y z
N MET A 1 -13.78 24.39 29.62
CA MET A 1 -14.21 24.27 28.21
C MET A 1 -14.33 22.82 27.73
N THR A 2 -13.31 21.98 27.88
CA THR A 2 -13.24 20.60 27.31
C THR A 2 -14.24 19.57 27.85
N MET A 3 -14.75 19.71 29.09
CA MET A 3 -15.64 18.71 29.69
C MET A 3 -17.06 18.69 29.10
N LYS A 4 -17.67 19.87 28.85
CA LYS A 4 -19.05 19.97 28.32
C LYS A 4 -19.14 19.57 26.84
N TRP A 5 -18.11 19.86 26.04
CA TRP A 5 -17.99 19.38 24.66
C TRP A 5 -17.90 17.85 24.58
N LYS A 6 -17.10 17.21 25.45
CA LYS A 6 -17.02 15.74 25.55
C LYS A 6 -18.36 15.12 25.91
N GLN A 7 -19.14 15.78 26.77
CA GLN A 7 -20.50 15.35 27.15
C GLN A 7 -21.49 15.43 25.97
N SER A 8 -21.45 16.52 25.18
CA SER A 8 -22.34 16.71 24.02
C SER A 8 -22.07 15.69 22.91
N CYS A 9 -20.79 15.32 22.68
CA CYS A 9 -20.42 14.31 21.69
C CYS A 9 -20.83 12.89 22.11
N ARG A 10 -20.90 12.59 23.41
CA ARG A 10 -21.26 11.26 23.96
C ARG A 10 -22.75 11.07 24.27
N ALA A 11 -23.55 12.13 24.35
CA ALA A 11 -24.98 11.99 24.63
C ALA A 11 -25.68 11.25 23.47
N GLU A 12 -26.42 10.17 23.74
CA GLU A 12 -27.15 9.43 22.70
C GLU A 12 -28.45 10.15 22.27
N ASP A 13 -29.10 10.86 23.20
CA ASP A 13 -30.36 11.57 22.92
C ASP A 13 -30.15 12.92 22.22
N GLN A 14 -30.84 13.11 21.09
CA GLN A 14 -30.87 14.39 20.35
C GLN A 14 -31.34 15.57 21.21
N GLU A 15 -32.26 15.32 22.15
CA GLU A 15 -32.83 16.35 23.02
C GLU A 15 -31.82 16.83 24.08
N LYS A 16 -31.03 15.91 24.67
CA LYS A 16 -29.93 16.25 25.58
C LYS A 16 -28.83 17.02 24.84
N ARG A 17 -28.53 16.64 23.60
CA ARG A 17 -27.60 17.41 22.74
C ARG A 17 -28.10 18.82 22.46
N LYS A 18 -29.40 18.99 22.19
CA LYS A 18 -30.01 20.31 21.92
C LYS A 18 -29.96 21.22 23.16
N LYS A 19 -30.32 20.70 24.33
CA LYS A 19 -30.26 21.43 25.60
C LYS A 19 -28.82 21.88 25.95
N ILE A 20 -27.84 21.02 25.71
CA ILE A 20 -26.42 21.34 25.91
C ILE A 20 -25.94 22.41 24.91
N LYS A 21 -26.40 22.37 23.65
CA LYS A 21 -26.08 23.41 22.64
C LYS A 21 -26.66 24.78 23.00
N GLU A 22 -27.91 24.83 23.48
CA GLU A 22 -28.54 26.07 23.96
C GLU A 22 -27.80 26.65 25.17
N GLU A 23 -27.39 25.79 26.11
CA GLU A 23 -26.56 26.23 27.24
C GLU A 23 -25.18 26.75 26.78
N MET A 24 -24.61 26.17 25.71
CA MET A 24 -23.35 26.62 25.12
C MET A 24 -23.47 27.92 24.34
N LEU A 25 -24.62 28.19 23.72
CA LEU A 25 -24.94 29.49 23.10
C LEU A 25 -25.04 30.61 24.15
N GLY A 26 -25.54 30.29 25.36
CA GLY A 26 -25.62 31.23 26.48
C GLY A 26 -24.28 31.59 27.15
N LEU A 27 -23.20 30.85 26.85
CA LEU A 27 -21.88 31.03 27.48
C LEU A 27 -20.93 31.95 26.70
N GLY A 28 -21.38 32.54 25.59
CA GLY A 28 -20.69 33.64 24.89
C GLY A 28 -20.49 33.43 23.37
N PRO A 29 -20.09 34.50 22.65
CA PRO A 29 -19.99 34.51 21.19
C PRO A 29 -18.96 33.51 20.62
N ASP A 30 -17.87 33.25 21.36
CA ASP A 30 -16.85 32.27 20.96
C ASP A 30 -17.40 30.84 20.86
N HIS A 31 -18.41 30.51 21.67
CA HIS A 31 -19.05 29.19 21.66
C HIS A 31 -20.02 29.03 20.49
N ALA A 32 -20.65 30.12 20.04
CA ALA A 32 -21.53 30.14 18.87
C ALA A 32 -20.73 29.87 17.58
N ALA A 33 -19.55 30.49 17.42
CA ALA A 33 -18.69 30.28 16.27
C ALA A 33 -18.24 28.82 16.11
N ILE A 34 -17.89 28.14 17.21
CA ILE A 34 -17.49 26.72 17.19
C ILE A 34 -18.69 25.82 16.85
N LEU A 35 -19.89 26.15 17.33
CA LEU A 35 -21.11 25.42 16.98
C LEU A 35 -21.42 25.55 15.49
N GLU A 36 -21.30 26.75 14.91
CA GLU A 36 -21.51 26.98 13.49
C GLU A 36 -20.53 26.16 12.63
N GLN A 37 -19.23 26.16 12.96
CA GLN A 37 -18.22 25.34 12.29
C GLN A 37 -18.50 23.83 12.36
N LEU A 38 -19.10 23.36 13.46
CA LEU A 38 -19.51 21.96 13.60
C LEU A 38 -20.78 21.62 12.81
N HIS A 39 -21.67 22.60 12.61
CA HIS A 39 -22.85 22.44 11.78
C HIS A 39 -22.51 22.41 10.29
N THR A 40 -21.55 23.22 9.84
CA THR A 40 -21.07 23.19 8.44
C THR A 40 -20.39 21.87 8.10
N THR A 41 -19.45 21.40 8.93
CA THR A 41 -18.76 20.11 8.72
C THR A 41 -19.73 18.92 8.71
N LYS A 42 -20.69 18.87 9.63
CA LYS A 42 -21.70 17.80 9.67
C LYS A 42 -22.70 17.87 8.51
N ALA A 43 -23.04 19.08 8.05
CA ALA A 43 -23.87 19.26 6.85
C ALA A 43 -23.16 18.67 5.63
N THR A 44 -21.85 18.92 5.46
CA THR A 44 -21.08 18.39 4.32
C THR A 44 -20.90 16.87 4.35
N THR A 45 -20.73 16.25 5.52
CA THR A 45 -20.65 14.77 5.62
C THR A 45 -22.00 14.12 5.36
N LYS A 46 -23.08 14.64 5.95
CA LYS A 46 -24.43 14.13 5.72
C LYS A 46 -24.85 14.26 4.25
N GLU A 47 -24.48 15.35 3.59
CA GLU A 47 -24.75 15.57 2.16
C GLU A 47 -24.01 14.54 1.29
N ARG A 48 -22.72 14.27 1.59
CA ARG A 48 -21.94 13.22 0.91
C ARG A 48 -22.54 11.83 1.09
N GLU A 49 -23.00 11.49 2.30
CA GLU A 49 -23.67 10.22 2.57
C GLU A 49 -24.99 10.10 1.78
N THR A 50 -25.80 11.16 1.74
CA THR A 50 -27.05 11.13 0.97
C THR A 50 -26.83 11.04 -0.53
N ASN A 51 -25.75 11.64 -1.05
CA ASN A 51 -25.38 11.51 -2.46
C ASN A 51 -24.88 10.10 -2.79
N LEU A 52 -24.10 9.49 -1.91
CA LEU A 52 -23.66 8.09 -2.05
C LEU A 52 -24.86 7.13 -2.04
N GLU A 53 -25.80 7.31 -1.10
CA GLU A 53 -26.99 6.45 -1.02
C GLU A 53 -27.90 6.60 -2.25
N LYS A 54 -28.06 7.82 -2.76
CA LYS A 54 -28.80 8.08 -4.01
C LYS A 54 -28.14 7.38 -5.21
N SER A 55 -26.81 7.50 -5.32
CA SER A 55 -26.04 6.85 -6.40
C SER A 55 -26.18 5.33 -6.37
N ILE A 56 -26.06 4.71 -5.19
CA ILE A 56 -26.24 3.25 -5.03
C ILE A 56 -27.66 2.81 -5.39
N ARG A 57 -28.67 3.58 -4.98
CA ARG A 57 -30.08 3.28 -5.29
C ARG A 57 -30.40 3.39 -6.78
N GLU A 58 -29.79 4.36 -7.46
CA GLU A 58 -29.98 4.56 -8.89
C GLU A 58 -29.31 3.45 -9.71
N GLU A 59 -28.12 3.02 -9.31
CA GLU A 59 -27.42 1.86 -9.90
C GLU A 59 -28.22 0.56 -9.71
N ALA A 60 -28.72 0.30 -8.50
CA ALA A 60 -29.59 -0.85 -8.22
C ALA A 60 -30.89 -0.85 -9.03
N ARG A 61 -31.45 0.34 -9.34
CA ARG A 61 -32.62 0.46 -10.22
C ARG A 61 -32.26 0.14 -11.67
N ARG A 62 -31.08 0.58 -12.13
CA ARG A 62 -30.57 0.31 -13.49
C ARG A 62 -30.39 -1.19 -13.72
N LEU A 63 -29.74 -1.88 -12.80
CA LEU A 63 -29.57 -3.35 -12.85
C LEU A 63 -30.92 -4.10 -12.85
N LYS A 64 -31.93 -3.59 -12.13
CA LYS A 64 -33.25 -4.21 -12.06
C LYS A 64 -34.11 -3.98 -13.30
N ASP A 65 -33.90 -2.90 -14.05
CA ASP A 65 -34.59 -2.66 -15.32
C ASP A 65 -34.03 -3.53 -16.44
N GLU A 66 -32.71 -3.76 -16.46
CA GLU A 66 -32.05 -4.68 -17.39
C GLU A 66 -32.48 -6.14 -17.19
N THR A 67 -32.80 -6.53 -15.95
CA THR A 67 -33.30 -7.89 -15.63
C THR A 67 -34.77 -8.10 -16.02
N ARG A 68 -35.52 -7.05 -16.38
CA ARG A 68 -36.97 -7.14 -16.67
C ARG A 68 -37.31 -7.27 -18.16
N THR A 69 -36.37 -7.02 -19.05
CA THR A 69 -36.50 -7.33 -20.49
C THR A 69 -35.92 -8.72 -20.76
N ASP A 70 -36.49 -9.76 -20.14
CA ASP A 70 -36.11 -11.15 -20.39
C ASP A 70 -37.36 -11.98 -20.72
N GLY A 71 -37.88 -11.70 -21.91
CA GLY A 71 -38.97 -12.42 -22.53
C GLY A 71 -38.77 -12.43 -24.04
N ASP A 72 -38.11 -13.49 -24.51
CA ASP A 72 -38.00 -13.92 -25.90
C ASP A 72 -36.98 -13.17 -26.79
N MET A 73 -35.75 -13.68 -26.87
CA MET A 73 -34.99 -13.83 -28.13
C MET A 73 -33.76 -14.72 -27.90
N LYS A 74 -33.96 -16.01 -28.18
CA LYS A 74 -32.93 -17.06 -28.25
C LYS A 74 -32.02 -16.84 -29.47
N ARG A 75 -30.69 -16.93 -29.24
CA ARG A 75 -29.57 -17.01 -30.23
C ARG A 75 -29.13 -15.70 -30.91
N LYS A 76 -28.05 -15.10 -30.41
CA LYS A 76 -26.84 -14.78 -31.22
C LYS A 76 -25.68 -14.38 -30.31
N GLY A 77 -24.47 -14.70 -30.75
CA GLY A 77 -23.23 -14.63 -29.99
C GLY A 77 -22.98 -13.31 -29.28
N HIS A 78 -22.37 -13.47 -28.10
CA HIS A 78 -21.78 -12.45 -27.26
C HIS A 78 -20.55 -11.86 -27.98
N ALA A 79 -20.78 -10.96 -28.92
CA ALA A 79 -19.76 -10.08 -29.45
C ALA A 79 -20.39 -8.71 -29.70
N ASP A 80 -19.70 -7.68 -29.22
CA ASP A 80 -19.81 -6.30 -29.67
C ASP A 80 -20.68 -5.33 -28.85
N ARG A 81 -20.48 -5.30 -27.52
CA ARG A 81 -20.96 -4.18 -26.70
C ARG A 81 -19.93 -3.60 -25.73
N ASP A 82 -18.66 -3.61 -26.11
CA ASP A 82 -17.57 -2.92 -25.41
C ASP A 82 -16.59 -2.27 -26.41
N LEU A 83 -17.09 -1.36 -27.25
CA LEU A 83 -16.28 -0.48 -28.11
C LEU A 83 -16.45 0.99 -27.68
N ASP A 84 -16.37 1.28 -26.38
CA ASP A 84 -16.31 2.66 -25.86
C ASP A 84 -15.18 2.84 -24.84
N ASN A 85 -13.97 2.43 -25.22
CA ASN A 85 -12.75 2.71 -24.47
C ASN A 85 -11.73 3.36 -25.42
N GLY A 86 -11.93 4.64 -25.73
CA GLY A 86 -11.03 5.48 -26.55
C GLY A 86 -9.59 5.65 -26.04
N TRP A 87 -9.14 4.84 -25.08
CA TRP A 87 -7.75 4.72 -24.64
C TRP A 87 -6.95 3.72 -25.51
N LEU A 88 -7.61 2.73 -26.12
CA LEU A 88 -6.93 1.64 -26.84
C LEU A 88 -6.57 1.97 -28.31
N MET A 89 -6.48 3.25 -28.67
CA MET A 89 -5.96 3.73 -29.97
C MET A 89 -4.42 3.70 -30.01
N GLY A 90 -3.83 2.65 -29.46
CA GLY A 90 -2.48 2.19 -29.75
C GLY A 90 -2.63 0.73 -30.13
N GLN A 91 -2.07 0.32 -31.27
CA GLN A 91 -2.15 -1.04 -31.80
C GLN A 91 -1.92 -2.08 -30.69
N CYS A 92 -3.00 -2.63 -30.13
CA CYS A 92 -2.89 -3.69 -29.14
C CYS A 92 -2.50 -4.94 -29.91
N GLN A 93 -1.20 -5.24 -29.90
CA GLN A 93 -0.68 -6.47 -30.48
C GLN A 93 -1.12 -7.64 -29.61
N LEU A 94 -1.74 -8.64 -30.23
CA LEU A 94 -2.04 -9.91 -29.55
C LEU A 94 -0.70 -10.60 -29.24
N LEU A 95 -0.43 -10.78 -27.95
CA LEU A 95 0.82 -11.35 -27.46
C LEU A 95 0.59 -12.77 -26.96
N ASP A 96 1.39 -13.71 -27.45
CA ASP A 96 1.44 -15.06 -26.92
C ASP A 96 2.30 -15.09 -25.65
N LEU A 97 1.65 -15.14 -24.50
CA LEU A 97 2.32 -15.15 -23.20
C LEU A 97 3.10 -16.44 -22.96
N ASP A 98 2.69 -17.56 -23.59
CA ASP A 98 3.37 -18.85 -23.44
C ASP A 98 4.72 -18.84 -24.17
N SER A 99 4.81 -18.14 -25.31
CA SER A 99 6.07 -17.96 -26.04
C SER A 99 7.11 -17.12 -25.28
N LEU A 100 6.64 -16.17 -24.46
CA LEU A 100 7.51 -15.32 -23.64
C LEU A 100 7.88 -15.96 -22.31
N ALA A 101 7.17 -17.01 -21.92
CA ALA A 101 7.41 -17.69 -20.67
C ALA A 101 8.74 -18.46 -20.73
N PHE A 102 9.56 -18.29 -19.70
CA PHE A 102 10.75 -19.10 -19.55
C PHE A 102 10.38 -20.49 -19.00
N HIS A 103 10.40 -21.49 -19.88
CA HIS A 103 10.01 -22.87 -19.56
C HIS A 103 10.91 -23.51 -18.50
N GLN A 104 12.14 -23.01 -18.35
CA GLN A 104 13.13 -23.51 -17.40
C GLN A 104 13.01 -22.85 -16.00
N GLY A 105 12.12 -21.87 -15.82
CA GLY A 105 11.81 -21.26 -14.51
C GLY A 105 13.04 -20.69 -13.79
N GLY A 106 13.28 -21.13 -12.54
CA GLY A 106 14.43 -20.68 -11.73
C GLY A 106 15.81 -21.17 -12.21
N LEU A 107 15.87 -22.00 -13.25
CA LEU A 107 17.10 -22.50 -13.87
C LEU A 107 17.50 -21.71 -15.13
N VAL A 108 16.76 -20.66 -15.47
CA VAL A 108 17.04 -19.84 -16.65
C VAL A 108 18.36 -19.11 -16.46
N MET A 109 19.31 -19.41 -17.34
CA MET A 109 20.59 -18.71 -17.43
C MET A 109 20.47 -17.58 -18.45
N SER A 110 20.03 -16.40 -18.00
CA SER A 110 19.96 -15.20 -18.87
C SER A 110 21.34 -14.69 -19.28
N ASN A 111 22.39 -15.01 -18.51
CA ASN A 111 23.75 -14.66 -18.84
C ASN A 111 24.37 -15.69 -19.79
N GLU A 112 24.73 -15.27 -21.00
CA GLU A 112 25.36 -16.13 -22.01
C GLU A 112 26.78 -16.56 -21.61
N MET A 113 27.45 -15.77 -20.77
CA MET A 113 28.79 -16.05 -20.25
C MET A 113 28.81 -16.01 -18.72
N CYS A 114 29.54 -16.96 -18.12
CA CYS A 114 29.81 -16.99 -16.69
C CYS A 114 31.28 -16.64 -16.46
N GLU A 115 31.55 -15.45 -15.94
CA GLU A 115 32.90 -15.06 -15.53
C GLU A 115 33.14 -15.48 -14.08
N LEU A 116 34.19 -16.27 -13.85
CA LEU A 116 34.60 -16.70 -12.53
C LEU A 116 35.82 -15.90 -12.06
N PRO A 117 35.85 -15.47 -10.79
CA PRO A 117 37.02 -14.81 -10.23
C PRO A 117 38.14 -15.84 -10.02
N LEU A 118 39.41 -15.49 -10.24
CA LEU A 118 40.63 -16.25 -9.87
C LEU A 118 40.45 -17.78 -9.72
N SER A 119 39.77 -18.42 -10.67
CA SER A 119 39.32 -19.80 -10.56
C SER A 119 40.25 -20.72 -11.33
N TYR A 120 40.36 -21.97 -10.88
CA TYR A 120 41.10 -23.01 -11.57
C TYR A 120 40.14 -24.09 -12.06
N GLN A 121 40.28 -24.47 -13.33
CA GLN A 121 39.49 -25.52 -13.97
C GLN A 121 40.38 -26.73 -14.25
N SER A 122 39.97 -27.89 -13.77
CA SER A 122 40.62 -29.19 -13.99
C SER A 122 39.71 -30.11 -14.77
N HIS A 123 40.17 -30.57 -15.93
CA HIS A 123 39.45 -31.57 -16.73
C HIS A 123 39.91 -32.97 -16.33
N MET A 124 38.99 -33.75 -15.75
CA MET A 124 39.22 -35.14 -15.37
C MET A 124 38.41 -36.08 -16.27
N LYS A 125 38.69 -37.38 -16.20
CA LYS A 125 37.94 -38.36 -16.98
C LYS A 125 36.50 -38.46 -16.44
N GLY A 126 35.55 -37.88 -17.17
CA GLY A 126 34.12 -37.97 -16.88
C GLY A 126 33.53 -36.82 -16.07
N TYR A 127 34.34 -35.85 -15.65
CA TYR A 127 33.86 -34.63 -15.00
C TYR A 127 34.87 -33.49 -15.15
N GLU A 128 34.35 -32.28 -14.96
CA GLU A 128 35.12 -31.07 -14.84
C GLU A 128 35.03 -30.56 -13.41
N GLU A 129 36.18 -30.25 -12.81
CA GLU A 129 36.25 -29.63 -11.49
C GLU A 129 36.63 -28.16 -11.64
N VAL A 130 35.81 -27.29 -11.07
CA VAL A 130 36.04 -25.84 -11.03
C VAL A 130 36.25 -25.43 -9.58
N HIS A 131 37.48 -25.06 -9.24
CA HIS A 131 37.83 -24.57 -7.92
C HIS A 131 37.73 -23.04 -7.88
N VAL A 132 36.80 -22.52 -7.09
CA VAL A 132 36.61 -21.09 -6.84
C VAL A 132 37.16 -20.76 -5.44
N PRO A 133 38.29 -20.03 -5.32
CA PRO A 133 38.84 -19.67 -4.02
C PRO A 133 37.89 -18.79 -3.20
N ARG A 134 38.04 -18.85 -1.87
CA ARG A 134 37.32 -17.96 -0.95
C ARG A 134 37.68 -16.50 -1.23
N LEU A 135 36.67 -15.69 -1.52
CA LEU A 135 36.84 -14.24 -1.62
C LEU A 135 37.19 -13.67 -0.24
N MET A 136 38.24 -12.85 -0.19
CA MET A 136 38.61 -12.14 1.03
C MET A 136 37.57 -11.04 1.32
N PRO A 137 37.11 -10.90 2.58
CA PRO A 137 36.21 -9.81 2.93
C PRO A 137 36.84 -8.46 2.58
N LYS A 138 36.06 -7.59 1.93
CA LYS A 138 36.51 -6.23 1.62
C LYS A 138 36.91 -5.54 2.94
N PRO A 139 38.01 -4.76 2.99
CA PRO A 139 38.29 -3.95 4.18
C PRO A 139 37.13 -2.98 4.44
N LEU A 140 36.99 -2.55 5.70
CA LEU A 140 36.03 -1.50 6.06
C LEU A 140 36.38 -0.22 5.30
N ALA A 141 35.38 0.40 4.69
CA ALA A 141 35.57 1.69 4.02
C ALA A 141 35.84 2.79 5.07
N PRO A 142 36.55 3.87 4.70
CA PRO A 142 36.70 5.02 5.60
C PRO A 142 35.32 5.56 5.98
N GLY A 143 35.02 5.61 7.28
CA GLY A 143 33.72 6.03 7.83
C GLY A 143 32.71 4.90 8.06
N GLU A 144 33.02 3.65 7.69
CA GLU A 144 32.14 2.50 7.94
C GLU A 144 32.38 1.95 9.35
N ALA A 145 31.39 2.15 10.25
CA ALA A 145 31.39 1.60 11.60
C ALA A 145 30.19 0.68 11.81
N LEU A 146 30.36 -0.33 12.67
CA LEU A 146 29.25 -1.17 13.09
C LEU A 146 28.35 -0.40 14.04
N VAL A 147 27.05 -0.40 13.75
CA VAL A 147 26.05 0.28 14.58
C VAL A 147 25.79 -0.57 15.82
N LYS A 148 25.99 0.02 17.00
CA LYS A 148 25.67 -0.65 18.27
C LYS A 148 24.16 -0.71 18.45
N ILE A 149 23.66 -1.76 19.08
CA ILE A 149 22.22 -1.85 19.36
C ILE A 149 21.79 -0.76 20.34
N SER A 150 22.69 -0.33 21.23
CA SER A 150 22.45 0.79 22.14
C SER A 150 22.23 2.14 21.44
N SER A 151 22.70 2.33 20.20
CA SER A 151 22.44 3.55 19.44
C SER A 151 21.14 3.50 18.62
N LEU A 152 20.46 2.35 18.61
CA LEU A 152 19.14 2.24 17.98
C LEU A 152 18.08 2.94 18.85
N SER A 153 16.97 3.34 18.23
CA SER A 153 15.81 3.88 18.93
C SER A 153 15.30 2.89 19.98
N GLU A 154 14.92 3.38 21.17
CA GLU A 154 14.52 2.56 22.32
C GLU A 154 13.43 1.53 21.98
N TRP A 155 12.50 1.87 21.08
CA TRP A 155 11.46 0.96 20.63
C TRP A 155 11.98 -0.23 19.79
N ALA A 156 13.12 -0.08 19.11
CA ALA A 156 13.71 -1.09 18.23
C ALA A 156 14.72 -1.99 18.96
N GLN A 157 15.30 -1.53 20.08
CA GLN A 157 16.29 -2.28 20.85
C GLN A 157 15.83 -3.67 21.34
N PRO A 158 14.58 -3.86 21.82
CA PRO A 158 14.11 -5.17 22.29
C PRO A 158 14.13 -6.25 21.22
N ALA A 159 14.00 -5.89 19.94
CA ALA A 159 14.03 -6.84 18.82
C ALA A 159 15.40 -7.48 18.61
N PHE A 160 16.47 -6.85 19.11
CA PHE A 160 17.85 -7.33 19.00
C PHE A 160 18.41 -7.83 20.34
N SER A 161 17.55 -8.32 21.22
CA SER A 161 17.99 -8.91 22.49
C SER A 161 19.03 -10.02 22.28
N GLY A 162 20.13 -9.97 23.03
CA GLY A 162 21.25 -10.92 22.90
C GLY A 162 22.31 -10.56 21.85
N MET A 163 22.10 -9.51 21.06
CA MET A 163 23.12 -8.97 20.15
C MET A 163 23.71 -7.67 20.72
N SER A 164 24.99 -7.40 20.43
CA SER A 164 25.68 -6.17 20.85
C SER A 164 25.77 -5.10 19.75
N GLN A 165 25.84 -5.54 18.49
CA GLN A 165 26.00 -4.70 17.31
C GLN A 165 25.36 -5.34 16.07
N LEU A 166 24.97 -4.51 15.12
CA LEU A 166 24.50 -4.94 13.81
C LEU A 166 25.66 -5.46 12.96
N ASN A 167 25.38 -6.34 12.01
CA ASN A 167 26.37 -6.76 11.02
C ASN A 167 26.70 -5.61 10.04
N ARG A 168 27.72 -5.78 9.21
CA ARG A 168 28.19 -4.73 8.28
C ARG A 168 27.11 -4.27 7.30
N VAL A 169 26.36 -5.20 6.71
CA VAL A 169 25.30 -4.88 5.74
C VAL A 169 24.15 -4.15 6.42
N GLN A 170 23.71 -4.65 7.59
CA GLN A 170 22.68 -4.04 8.42
C GLN A 170 23.08 -2.64 8.87
N SER A 171 24.33 -2.44 9.29
CA SER A 171 24.87 -1.12 9.67
C SER A 171 24.84 -0.14 8.50
N LYS A 172 25.10 -0.60 7.27
CA LYS A 172 25.08 0.24 6.06
C LYS A 172 23.67 0.67 5.66
N VAL A 173 22.67 -0.21 5.81
CA VAL A 173 21.27 0.10 5.44
C VAL A 173 20.48 0.72 6.59
N TYR A 174 21.06 0.78 7.80
CA TYR A 174 20.39 1.27 9.01
C TYR A 174 19.78 2.66 8.81
N GLU A 175 20.56 3.62 8.28
CA GLU A 175 20.08 4.98 8.10
C GLU A 175 18.88 5.05 7.15
N THR A 176 18.96 4.32 6.03
CA THR A 176 17.89 4.28 5.03
C THR A 176 16.64 3.56 5.56
N ALA A 177 16.81 2.47 6.30
CA ALA A 177 15.68 1.67 6.78
C ALA A 177 14.88 2.37 7.89
N ILE A 178 15.52 3.22 8.69
CA ILE A 178 14.91 3.82 9.88
C ILE A 178 14.53 5.30 9.69
N PHE A 179 15.28 6.06 8.87
CA PHE A 179 15.07 7.51 8.76
C PHE A 179 14.52 7.99 7.40
N LEU A 180 14.60 7.21 6.33
CA LEU A 180 14.20 7.66 4.99
C LEU A 180 12.69 7.56 4.70
N SER A 181 11.90 6.97 5.59
CA SER A 181 10.45 6.81 5.46
C SER A 181 9.64 7.99 6.01
N SER A 182 10.29 9.12 6.29
CA SER A 182 9.68 10.33 6.86
C SER A 182 9.63 11.56 5.92
N GLU A 183 9.76 11.37 4.61
CA GLU A 183 9.45 12.41 3.59
C GLU A 183 8.05 12.23 2.98
#